data_AF-A0A6L9KDT6-F1
#
_entry.id   AF-A0A6L9KDT6-F1
#
_cell.length_a   1.000
_cell.length_b   1.000
_cell.length_c   1.000
_cell.angle_alpha   90.00
_cell.angle_beta   90.00
_cell.angle_gamma   90.00
#
_symmetry.space_group_name_H-M   'P 1'
#
loop_
_entity.id
_entity.type
_entity.pdbx_description
1 polymer ?
#
loop_
_entity_poly.entity_id
_entity_poly.type
_entity_poly.pdbx_seq_one_letter_code
_entity_poly.pdbx_strand_id
1 'polypeptide(L)'
;MPEIKINNNSITCQSNETVLDVANRAGIHIPTMCWIKDFKPSTSCMVCVVQDKRNNKIITSCSALVEDGMDIITNNEEVLDMRKSALELLLSEHQGDCEAPCQRVCPAEMDIPLMNRLIAANKMDEAIHIVRETIALPEILGYICPAPCEKACRRKDIDEAVSICLLKRFTAETDLKSVEKIQKSLTAQNVAIIGAGPAGLAAAFYLVQKGYNCDIFDSNELAGGKMRTDIVEEKLPQYVLDKEIERIKSMGVNFYQNQTIDASTIIDSLSEKYQFIVFAVGSEKTIETENFEKTNLSELKELEIFRVKNCPIFVPKQISYKSKMAVRATASGRKCSEWILMFIESGIVSTPEKKFNSVYNRIKDEEQAEFLKDAENHDVRIQTETYLKGFTIEQAISEAGRCLHCDCRKKDNCSLRTQSSNYKASQRVYTLAQPANMQKNTEHPEIVLETLKCIKCGICIQTAQNTNDSTGFAFSGRGFDVKISIPIEKSINNLSKFTAISCAKNCPTGAISIKK
;
A
#
# COMPACT_ATOMS: atom_id res chain seq x y z
N MET A 1 27.48 -37.03 15.28
CA MET A 1 26.43 -36.06 14.93
C MET A 1 26.56 -35.81 13.45
N PRO A 2 25.48 -35.88 12.65
CA PRO A 2 25.58 -35.64 11.22
C PRO A 2 26.14 -34.23 10.97
N GLU A 3 27.04 -34.11 10.00
CA GLU A 3 27.57 -32.83 9.54
C GLU A 3 27.08 -32.56 8.12
N ILE A 4 26.54 -31.35 7.90
CA ILE A 4 26.04 -30.94 6.59
C ILE A 4 26.67 -29.60 6.20
N LYS A 5 26.65 -29.29 4.91
CA LYS A 5 27.02 -27.97 4.37
C LYS A 5 25.77 -27.25 3.90
N ILE A 6 25.64 -25.97 4.22
CA ILE A 6 24.62 -25.09 3.64
C ILE A 6 25.33 -23.85 3.09
N ASN A 7 25.28 -23.65 1.77
CA ASN A 7 26.00 -22.58 1.06
C ASN A 7 27.50 -22.52 1.44
N ASN A 8 28.17 -23.69 1.44
CA ASN A 8 29.56 -23.90 1.87
C ASN A 8 29.86 -23.77 3.37
N ASN A 9 28.88 -23.43 4.21
CA ASN A 9 29.06 -23.40 5.67
C ASN A 9 28.82 -24.79 6.25
N SER A 10 29.83 -25.37 6.88
CA SER A 10 29.72 -26.69 7.54
C SER A 10 29.07 -26.51 8.92
N ILE A 11 28.05 -27.31 9.21
CA ILE A 11 27.21 -27.18 10.40
C ILE A 11 26.98 -28.57 10.99
N THR A 12 27.23 -28.69 12.30
CA THR A 12 26.92 -29.91 13.06
C THR A 12 25.44 -29.94 13.43
N CYS A 13 24.79 -31.08 13.22
CA CYS A 13 23.36 -31.26 13.37
C CYS A 13 23.00 -32.21 14.51
N GLN A 14 21.84 -31.98 15.11
CA GLN A 14 21.22 -32.90 16.07
C GLN A 14 20.44 -33.98 15.32
N SER A 15 20.19 -35.12 15.98
CA SER A 15 19.34 -36.15 15.40
C SER A 15 17.90 -35.64 15.29
N ASN A 16 17.23 -35.94 14.17
CA ASN A 16 15.85 -35.53 13.83
C ASN A 16 15.63 -34.04 13.50
N GLU A 17 16.67 -33.22 13.32
CA GLU A 17 16.50 -31.87 12.75
C GLU A 17 16.12 -31.96 11.26
N THR A 18 15.27 -31.04 10.79
CA THR A 18 15.10 -30.79 9.35
C THR A 18 16.21 -29.86 8.85
N VAL A 19 16.43 -29.84 7.53
CA VAL A 19 17.36 -28.89 6.90
C VAL A 19 16.99 -27.44 7.26
N LEU A 20 15.71 -27.12 7.36
CA LEU A 20 15.24 -25.79 7.76
C LEU A 20 15.58 -25.46 9.22
N ASP A 21 15.45 -26.43 10.14
CA ASP A 21 15.81 -26.22 11.55
C ASP A 21 17.29 -25.85 11.70
N VAL A 22 18.16 -26.58 10.97
CA VAL A 22 19.59 -26.30 10.95
C VAL A 22 19.90 -24.93 10.33
N ALA A 23 19.24 -24.60 9.22
CA ALA A 23 19.41 -23.30 8.57
C ALA A 23 19.01 -22.14 9.51
N ASN A 24 17.86 -22.25 10.18
CA ASN A 24 17.41 -21.26 11.16
C ASN A 24 18.39 -21.11 12.32
N ARG A 25 18.91 -22.21 12.87
CA ARG A 25 19.91 -22.20 13.96
C ARG A 25 21.24 -21.57 13.53
N ALA A 26 21.62 -21.73 12.26
CA ALA A 26 22.82 -21.14 11.68
C ALA A 26 22.62 -19.69 11.17
N GLY A 27 21.43 -19.10 11.32
CA GLY A 27 21.12 -17.77 10.80
C GLY A 27 21.02 -17.70 9.27
N ILE A 28 20.86 -18.83 8.59
CA ILE A 28 20.71 -18.92 7.14
C ILE A 28 19.22 -18.85 6.81
N HIS A 29 18.81 -17.78 6.13
CA HIS A 29 17.41 -17.58 5.77
C HIS A 29 16.97 -18.50 4.63
N ILE A 30 15.97 -19.34 4.89
CA ILE A 30 15.21 -20.06 3.88
C ILE A 30 13.73 -19.65 4.01
N PRO A 31 13.10 -19.13 2.94
CA PRO A 31 11.73 -18.63 3.03
C PRO A 31 10.70 -19.75 3.22
N THR A 32 9.68 -19.47 4.04
CA THR A 32 8.54 -20.36 4.26
C THR A 32 7.23 -19.58 4.34
N MET A 33 6.13 -20.20 3.90
CA MET A 33 4.77 -19.67 4.13
C MET A 33 3.88 -20.65 4.90
N CYS A 34 4.05 -21.96 4.68
CA CYS A 34 3.24 -23.01 5.30
C CYS A 34 3.91 -23.67 6.52
N TRP A 35 4.94 -23.05 7.09
CA TRP A 35 5.68 -23.59 8.24
C TRP A 35 5.45 -22.72 9.47
N ILE A 36 5.15 -23.37 10.59
CA ILE A 36 5.07 -22.79 11.92
C ILE A 36 5.83 -23.74 12.84
N LYS A 37 6.62 -23.20 13.77
CA LYS A 37 7.33 -24.00 14.76
C LYS A 37 6.34 -24.92 15.49
N ASP A 38 6.74 -26.17 15.72
CA ASP A 38 5.97 -27.23 16.39
C ASP A 38 4.74 -27.74 15.61
N PHE A 39 4.48 -27.25 14.40
CA PHE A 39 3.45 -27.79 13.50
C PHE A 39 4.07 -28.85 12.58
N LYS A 40 3.27 -29.81 12.10
CA LYS A 40 3.70 -30.77 11.09
C LYS A 40 3.95 -30.04 9.76
N PRO A 41 5.09 -30.27 9.08
CA PRO A 41 5.37 -29.67 7.78
C PRO A 41 4.31 -30.06 6.74
N SER A 42 3.68 -29.08 6.10
CA SER A 42 2.69 -29.34 5.04
C SER A 42 3.34 -29.50 3.65
N THR A 43 4.52 -28.92 3.43
CA THR A 43 5.23 -28.83 2.13
C THR A 43 4.47 -28.13 1.00
N SER A 44 3.23 -27.68 1.22
CA SER A 44 2.33 -27.20 0.17
C SER A 44 2.78 -25.92 -0.52
N CYS A 45 3.51 -25.03 0.17
CA CYS A 45 3.92 -23.76 -0.44
C CYS A 45 5.14 -23.88 -1.37
N MET A 46 5.96 -24.92 -1.17
CA MET A 46 7.23 -25.18 -1.89
C MET A 46 8.26 -24.03 -1.95
N VAL A 47 8.04 -22.89 -1.31
CA VAL A 47 9.03 -21.78 -1.30
C VAL A 47 10.30 -22.15 -0.52
N CYS A 48 10.23 -23.15 0.36
CA CYS A 48 11.37 -23.63 1.14
C CYS A 48 12.31 -24.58 0.38
N VAL A 49 12.11 -24.76 -0.93
CA VAL A 49 12.95 -25.68 -1.73
C VAL A 49 14.42 -25.24 -1.70
N VAL A 50 15.28 -26.26 -1.69
CA VAL A 50 16.73 -26.18 -1.73
C VAL A 50 17.27 -27.33 -2.58
N GLN A 51 18.49 -27.22 -3.06
CA GLN A 51 19.15 -28.28 -3.82
C GLN A 51 20.14 -29.03 -2.93
N ASP A 52 20.08 -30.36 -2.91
CA ASP A 52 21.15 -31.21 -2.39
C ASP A 52 22.13 -31.56 -3.52
N LYS A 53 23.32 -30.96 -3.50
CA LYS A 53 24.35 -31.16 -4.54
C LYS A 53 24.89 -32.57 -4.62
N ARG A 54 24.76 -33.37 -3.54
CA ARG A 54 25.25 -34.75 -3.54
C ARG A 54 24.60 -35.59 -4.65
N ASN A 55 23.33 -35.32 -4.93
CA ASN A 55 22.50 -36.08 -5.86
C ASN A 55 21.71 -35.19 -6.84
N ASN A 56 21.95 -33.87 -6.82
CA ASN A 56 21.27 -32.84 -7.59
C ASN A 56 19.74 -32.82 -7.43
N LYS A 57 19.19 -33.31 -6.30
CA LYS A 57 17.75 -33.29 -6.06
C LYS A 57 17.30 -31.96 -5.46
N ILE A 58 16.14 -31.49 -5.91
CA ILE A 58 15.38 -30.43 -5.24
C ILE A 58 14.52 -31.05 -4.14
N ILE A 59 14.71 -30.58 -2.91
CA ILE A 59 14.00 -31.07 -1.72
C ILE A 59 13.39 -29.90 -0.96
N THR A 60 12.35 -30.18 -0.16
CA THR A 60 11.75 -29.19 0.74
C THR A 60 12.49 -29.17 2.07
N SER A 61 13.19 -28.08 2.37
CA SER A 61 13.99 -27.96 3.60
C SER A 61 13.16 -28.11 4.88
N CYS A 62 11.87 -27.74 4.84
CA CYS A 62 10.98 -27.78 6.02
C CYS A 62 10.57 -29.19 6.45
N SER A 63 10.81 -30.22 5.64
CA SER A 63 10.42 -31.60 5.93
C SER A 63 11.56 -32.59 5.73
N ALA A 64 12.59 -32.24 4.95
CA ALA A 64 13.75 -33.09 4.74
C ALA A 64 14.57 -33.20 6.04
N LEU A 65 14.69 -34.41 6.58
CA LEU A 65 15.57 -34.69 7.71
C LEU A 65 17.03 -34.62 7.28
N VAL A 66 17.88 -34.17 8.19
CA VAL A 66 19.32 -34.10 7.94
C VAL A 66 19.93 -35.49 7.83
N GLU A 67 20.73 -35.68 6.80
CA GLU A 67 21.58 -36.86 6.61
C GLU A 67 23.03 -36.40 6.58
N ASP A 68 23.92 -37.24 7.12
CA ASP A 68 25.35 -36.96 7.14
C ASP A 68 25.89 -36.70 5.71
N GLY A 69 26.73 -35.68 5.59
CA GLY A 69 27.37 -35.27 4.34
C GLY A 69 26.50 -34.45 3.39
N MET A 70 25.22 -34.15 3.70
CA MET A 70 24.37 -33.26 2.86
C MET A 70 25.09 -31.97 2.46
N ASP A 71 24.95 -31.57 1.19
CA ASP A 71 25.54 -30.32 0.66
C ASP A 71 24.44 -29.48 0.00
N ILE A 72 23.88 -28.56 0.78
CA ILE A 72 22.67 -27.82 0.47
C ILE A 72 23.01 -26.45 -0.14
N ILE A 73 22.43 -26.15 -1.31
CA ILE A 73 22.40 -24.81 -1.90
C ILE A 73 21.00 -24.22 -1.74
N THR A 74 20.92 -22.96 -1.30
CA THR A 74 19.64 -22.29 -1.07
C THR A 74 19.32 -21.15 -2.06
N ASN A 75 20.26 -20.80 -2.95
CA ASN A 75 20.22 -19.54 -3.70
C ASN A 75 20.79 -19.59 -5.14
N ASN A 76 20.96 -20.77 -5.74
CA ASN A 76 21.28 -20.85 -7.18
C ASN A 76 20.05 -20.58 -8.05
N GLU A 77 20.29 -20.36 -9.34
CA GLU A 77 19.26 -20.05 -10.34
C GLU A 77 18.11 -21.07 -10.33
N GLU A 78 18.42 -22.38 -10.34
CA GLU A 78 17.42 -23.44 -10.30
C GLU A 78 16.51 -23.36 -9.05
N VAL A 79 17.07 -23.14 -7.87
CA VAL A 79 16.27 -22.98 -6.64
C VAL A 79 15.41 -21.73 -6.69
N LEU A 80 15.94 -20.60 -7.18
CA LEU A 80 15.19 -19.34 -7.27
C LEU A 80 14.04 -19.46 -8.28
N ASP A 81 14.26 -20.11 -9.42
CA ASP A 81 13.25 -20.37 -10.43
C ASP A 81 12.17 -21.32 -9.91
N MET A 82 12.55 -22.40 -9.22
CA MET A 82 11.58 -23.32 -8.61
C MET A 82 10.69 -22.62 -7.57
N ARG A 83 11.25 -21.72 -6.76
CA ARG A 83 10.47 -20.90 -5.82
C ARG A 83 9.50 -19.96 -6.54
N LYS A 84 9.97 -19.33 -7.62
CA LYS A 84 9.14 -18.46 -8.45
C LYS A 84 7.99 -19.25 -9.09
N SER A 85 8.26 -20.39 -9.71
CA SER A 85 7.23 -21.25 -10.30
C SER A 85 6.22 -21.75 -9.28
N ALA A 86 6.66 -22.11 -8.07
CA ALA A 86 5.75 -22.47 -6.97
C ALA A 86 4.79 -21.32 -6.62
N LEU A 87 5.31 -20.09 -6.51
CA LEU A 87 4.49 -18.91 -6.26
C LEU A 87 3.50 -18.64 -7.41
N GLU A 88 3.95 -18.73 -8.65
CA GLU A 88 3.10 -18.54 -9.83
C GLU A 88 1.98 -19.59 -9.92
N LEU A 89 2.27 -20.83 -9.54
CA LEU A 89 1.25 -21.88 -9.46
C LEU A 89 0.23 -21.61 -8.35
N LEU A 90 0.66 -21.20 -7.15
CA LEU A 90 -0.25 -20.79 -6.07
C LEU A 90 -1.12 -19.60 -6.50
N LEU A 91 -0.55 -18.67 -7.27
CA LEU A 91 -1.24 -17.50 -7.77
C LEU A 91 -2.28 -17.82 -8.85
N SER A 92 -2.21 -18.99 -9.49
CA SER A 92 -3.18 -19.43 -10.51
C SER A 92 -4.58 -19.67 -9.93
N GLU A 93 -4.65 -20.10 -8.67
CA GLU A 93 -5.89 -20.31 -7.93
C GLU A 93 -6.22 -19.12 -7.00
N HIS A 94 -5.22 -18.30 -6.66
CA HIS A 94 -5.41 -17.16 -5.78
C HIS A 94 -6.17 -16.04 -6.48
N GLN A 95 -7.37 -15.73 -5.99
CA GLN A 95 -8.22 -14.68 -6.51
C GLN A 95 -8.55 -13.62 -5.44
N GLY A 96 -8.42 -12.35 -5.82
CA GLY A 96 -8.78 -11.18 -5.00
C GLY A 96 -7.79 -10.03 -5.20
N ASP A 97 -8.25 -8.79 -5.06
CA ASP A 97 -7.34 -7.64 -5.09
C ASP A 97 -6.50 -7.58 -3.80
N CYS A 98 -5.18 -7.43 -3.91
CA CYS A 98 -4.37 -7.09 -2.73
C CYS A 98 -4.68 -5.66 -2.29
N GLU A 99 -4.64 -4.71 -3.23
CA GLU A 99 -5.09 -3.32 -3.02
C GLU A 99 -6.29 -3.05 -3.93
N ALA A 100 -7.32 -2.42 -3.36
CA ALA A 100 -8.55 -2.13 -4.10
C ALA A 100 -8.25 -1.32 -5.37
N PRO A 101 -9.01 -1.54 -6.46
CA PRO A 101 -8.83 -0.79 -7.71
C PRO A 101 -8.87 0.73 -7.52
N CYS A 102 -9.75 1.23 -6.62
CA CYS A 102 -9.87 2.65 -6.33
C CYS A 102 -8.59 3.26 -5.72
N GLN A 103 -7.86 2.52 -4.88
CA GLN A 103 -6.56 2.92 -4.33
C GLN A 103 -5.48 2.90 -5.41
N ARG A 104 -5.41 1.82 -6.20
CA ARG A 104 -4.38 1.64 -7.25
C ARG A 104 -4.43 2.69 -8.36
N VAL A 105 -5.63 3.16 -8.73
CA VAL A 105 -5.79 4.20 -9.76
C VAL A 105 -5.69 5.61 -9.22
N CYS A 106 -5.74 5.79 -7.89
CA CYS A 106 -5.58 7.10 -7.27
C CYS A 106 -4.12 7.54 -7.41
N PRO A 107 -3.82 8.68 -8.07
CA PRO A 107 -2.43 9.10 -8.22
C PRO A 107 -1.73 9.41 -6.89
N ALA A 108 -2.51 9.74 -5.86
CA ALA A 108 -2.00 9.93 -4.50
C ALA A 108 -1.86 8.63 -3.72
N GLU A 109 -2.42 7.51 -4.20
CA GLU A 109 -2.36 6.19 -3.53
C GLU A 109 -3.12 6.13 -2.18
N MET A 110 -4.10 7.01 -1.99
CA MET A 110 -4.96 7.08 -0.80
C MET A 110 -5.63 5.74 -0.48
N ASP A 111 -5.56 5.31 0.79
CA ASP A 111 -6.24 4.11 1.30
C ASP A 111 -7.75 4.35 1.45
N ILE A 112 -8.42 4.43 0.31
CA ILE A 112 -9.85 4.68 0.19
C ILE A 112 -10.69 3.64 0.96
N PRO A 113 -10.40 2.32 0.88
CA PRO A 113 -11.17 1.36 1.66
C PRO A 113 -11.05 1.56 3.17
N LEU A 114 -9.86 1.91 3.68
CA LEU A 114 -9.68 2.21 5.10
C LEU A 114 -10.40 3.50 5.50
N MET A 115 -10.29 4.57 4.70
CA MET A 115 -11.06 5.80 4.90
C MET A 115 -12.56 5.52 5.02
N ASN A 116 -13.12 4.76 4.08
CA ASN A 116 -14.56 4.42 4.10
C ASN A 116 -14.95 3.61 5.35
N ARG A 117 -14.13 2.62 5.76
CA ARG A 117 -14.38 1.88 7.01
C ARG A 117 -14.41 2.77 8.23
N LEU A 118 -13.46 3.71 8.33
CA LEU A 118 -13.37 4.63 9.46
C LEU A 118 -14.56 5.60 9.49
N ILE A 119 -14.98 6.13 8.33
CA ILE A 119 -16.19 6.97 8.24
C ILE A 119 -17.42 6.15 8.65
N ALA A 120 -17.61 4.94 8.11
CA ALA A 120 -18.74 4.07 8.46
C ALA A 120 -18.76 3.70 9.96
N ALA A 121 -17.60 3.58 10.59
CA ALA A 121 -17.45 3.36 12.02
C ALA A 121 -17.55 4.66 12.87
N ASN A 122 -17.91 5.79 12.27
CA ASN A 122 -18.00 7.11 12.89
C ASN A 122 -16.68 7.60 13.53
N LYS A 123 -15.54 7.21 12.97
CA LYS A 123 -14.17 7.56 13.41
C LYS A 123 -13.57 8.65 12.52
N MET A 124 -14.16 9.84 12.55
CA MET A 124 -13.80 10.92 11.61
C MET A 124 -12.35 11.42 11.77
N ASP A 125 -11.88 11.54 13.01
CA ASP A 125 -10.50 11.93 13.33
C ASP A 125 -9.48 10.95 12.74
N GLU A 126 -9.74 9.64 12.84
CA GLU A 126 -8.90 8.60 12.23
C GLU A 126 -9.00 8.64 10.69
N ALA A 127 -10.19 8.87 10.14
CA ALA A 127 -10.41 8.90 8.69
C ALA A 127 -9.60 10.02 8.01
N ILE A 128 -9.64 11.25 8.56
CA ILE A 128 -8.85 12.36 8.00
C ILE A 128 -7.34 12.15 8.17
N HIS A 129 -6.91 11.47 9.23
CA HIS A 129 -5.51 11.09 9.40
C HIS A 129 -5.03 10.21 8.25
N ILE A 130 -5.77 9.13 7.93
CA ILE A 130 -5.48 8.22 6.81
C ILE A 130 -5.47 8.95 5.47
N VAL A 131 -6.39 9.89 5.26
CA VAL A 131 -6.39 10.72 4.04
C VAL A 131 -5.10 11.54 3.93
N ARG A 132 -4.66 12.16 5.03
CA ARG A 132 -3.49 13.04 5.07
C ARG A 132 -2.14 12.33 5.06
N GLU A 133 -2.11 11.02 5.25
CA GLU A 133 -0.90 10.23 4.99
C GLU A 133 -0.44 10.37 3.53
N THR A 134 -1.39 10.57 2.60
CA THR A 134 -1.09 10.62 1.16
C THR A 134 -1.62 11.83 0.40
N ILE A 135 -2.58 12.57 0.96
CA ILE A 135 -3.15 13.79 0.38
C ILE A 135 -2.97 14.98 1.32
N ALA A 136 -2.15 15.95 0.91
CA ALA A 136 -1.92 17.18 1.68
C ALA A 136 -3.09 18.20 1.60
N LEU A 137 -3.86 18.16 0.50
CA LEU A 137 -4.94 19.12 0.21
C LEU A 137 -6.30 18.40 0.01
N PRO A 138 -6.80 17.64 1.01
CA PRO A 138 -8.00 16.83 0.84
C PRO A 138 -9.28 17.63 0.61
N GLU A 139 -9.42 18.83 1.17
CA GLU A 139 -10.61 19.67 1.00
C GLU A 139 -10.66 20.20 -0.43
N ILE A 140 -9.62 20.88 -0.92
CA ILE A 140 -9.51 21.37 -2.31
C ILE A 140 -9.69 20.22 -3.30
N LEU A 141 -9.00 19.09 -3.11
CA LEU A 141 -9.19 17.93 -3.99
C LEU A 141 -10.58 17.30 -3.87
N GLY A 142 -11.32 17.56 -2.80
CA GLY A 142 -12.75 17.23 -2.66
C GLY A 142 -13.62 17.91 -3.70
N TYR A 143 -13.23 19.13 -4.11
CA TYR A 143 -13.92 19.95 -5.09
C TYR A 143 -13.46 19.71 -6.54
N ILE A 144 -12.16 19.53 -6.77
CA ILE A 144 -11.62 19.60 -8.14
C ILE A 144 -11.06 18.27 -8.68
N CYS A 145 -11.05 17.21 -7.87
CA CYS A 145 -10.51 15.93 -8.33
C CYS A 145 -11.43 15.30 -9.39
N PRO A 146 -10.89 14.81 -10.52
CA PRO A 146 -11.68 14.11 -11.53
C PRO A 146 -12.07 12.67 -11.14
N ALA A 147 -11.89 12.32 -9.85
CA ALA A 147 -12.28 11.07 -9.21
C ALA A 147 -11.98 9.79 -10.02
N PRO A 148 -10.70 9.53 -10.42
CA PRO A 148 -10.35 8.28 -11.10
C PRO A 148 -10.68 7.04 -10.26
N CYS A 149 -10.62 7.18 -8.93
CA CYS A 149 -11.00 6.16 -7.96
C CYS A 149 -12.46 5.73 -8.08
N GLU A 150 -13.39 6.65 -8.32
CA GLU A 150 -14.81 6.34 -8.53
C GLU A 150 -15.02 5.64 -9.87
N LYS A 151 -14.25 5.99 -10.91
CA LYS A 151 -14.32 5.31 -12.21
C LYS A 151 -13.93 3.83 -12.13
N ALA A 152 -12.99 3.49 -11.25
CA ALA A 152 -12.53 2.13 -10.99
C ALA A 152 -13.26 1.43 -9.83
N CYS A 153 -14.25 2.08 -9.20
CA CYS A 153 -14.98 1.49 -8.08
C CYS A 153 -15.77 0.25 -8.55
N ARG A 154 -15.56 -0.90 -7.91
CA ARG A 154 -16.24 -2.17 -8.25
C ARG A 154 -17.75 -2.12 -8.03
N ARG A 155 -18.23 -1.27 -7.13
CA ARG A 155 -19.67 -1.10 -6.87
C ARG A 155 -20.43 -0.68 -8.13
N LYS A 156 -19.77 -0.04 -9.11
CA LYS A 156 -20.36 0.30 -10.41
C LYS A 156 -20.79 -0.90 -11.25
N ASP A 157 -20.24 -2.08 -11.00
CA ASP A 157 -20.70 -3.30 -11.68
C ASP A 157 -22.04 -3.80 -11.13
N ILE A 158 -22.47 -3.29 -9.96
CA ILE A 158 -23.71 -3.66 -9.26
C ILE A 158 -24.75 -2.54 -9.37
N ASP A 159 -24.37 -1.35 -8.91
CA ASP A 159 -25.19 -0.14 -8.94
C ASP A 159 -24.35 1.08 -9.37
N GLU A 160 -23.95 1.93 -8.43
CA GLU A 160 -23.18 3.16 -8.63
C GLU A 160 -21.91 3.17 -7.79
N ALA A 161 -20.91 3.94 -8.20
CA ALA A 161 -19.71 4.13 -7.41
C ALA A 161 -20.03 4.71 -6.02
N VAL A 162 -19.23 4.32 -5.03
CA VAL A 162 -19.15 5.05 -3.76
C VAL A 162 -18.62 6.47 -4.04
N SER A 163 -19.19 7.47 -3.37
CA SER A 163 -18.86 8.90 -3.47
C SER A 163 -17.54 9.26 -2.79
N ILE A 164 -16.47 8.58 -3.18
CA ILE A 164 -15.13 8.67 -2.60
C ILE A 164 -14.64 10.13 -2.55
N CYS A 165 -14.92 10.93 -3.58
CA CYS A 165 -14.46 12.32 -3.61
C CYS A 165 -15.16 13.19 -2.56
N LEU A 166 -16.48 13.01 -2.39
CA LEU A 166 -17.28 13.71 -1.39
C LEU A 166 -16.99 13.21 0.02
N LEU A 167 -16.76 11.90 0.21
CA LEU A 167 -16.35 11.33 1.50
C LEU A 167 -14.99 11.90 1.95
N LYS A 168 -14.01 11.98 1.04
CA LYS A 168 -12.73 12.64 1.32
C LYS A 168 -12.94 14.10 1.73
N ARG A 169 -13.77 14.84 0.99
CA ARG A 169 -14.10 16.24 1.29
C ARG A 169 -14.70 16.36 2.69
N PHE A 170 -15.70 15.54 2.99
CA PHE A 170 -16.37 15.49 4.29
C PHE A 170 -15.39 15.27 5.44
N THR A 171 -14.42 14.37 5.30
CA THR A 171 -13.39 14.16 6.35
C THR A 171 -12.53 15.41 6.60
N ALA A 172 -12.29 16.23 5.57
CA ALA A 172 -11.53 17.46 5.71
C ALA A 172 -12.38 18.61 6.28
N GLU A 173 -13.66 18.68 5.95
CA GLU A 173 -14.60 19.69 6.45
C GLU A 173 -14.93 19.51 7.94
N THR A 174 -15.02 18.26 8.40
CA THR A 174 -15.37 17.90 9.79
C THR A 174 -14.17 17.80 10.72
N ASP A 175 -12.99 18.12 10.23
CA ASP A 175 -11.75 18.05 10.99
C ASP A 175 -11.64 19.22 12.00
N LEU A 176 -12.10 18.98 13.22
CA LEU A 176 -12.15 19.97 14.30
C LEU A 176 -10.84 20.07 15.11
N LYS A 177 -9.95 19.07 15.02
CA LYS A 177 -8.84 18.89 15.98
C LYS A 177 -7.43 19.02 15.39
N SER A 178 -7.22 18.74 14.11
CA SER A 178 -5.88 18.29 13.67
C SER A 178 -4.88 19.39 13.28
N VAL A 179 -5.02 20.60 13.83
CA VAL A 179 -3.87 21.50 13.99
C VAL A 179 -3.21 21.23 15.36
N GLU A 180 -3.28 19.99 15.86
CA GLU A 180 -2.40 19.57 16.94
C GLU A 180 -0.98 19.92 16.53
N LYS A 181 -0.41 20.91 17.24
CA LYS A 181 0.97 21.32 17.13
C LYS A 181 1.80 20.08 17.42
N ILE A 182 2.17 19.35 16.38
CA ILE A 182 3.14 18.28 16.50
C ILE A 182 4.33 18.93 17.19
N GLN A 183 4.61 18.54 18.43
CA GLN A 183 5.82 18.94 19.14
C GLN A 183 6.97 18.25 18.40
N LYS A 184 7.50 18.95 17.40
CA LYS A 184 8.61 18.45 16.59
C LYS A 184 9.90 18.91 17.24
N SER A 185 10.85 17.99 17.34
CA SER A 185 12.25 18.41 17.38
C SER A 185 12.55 19.04 16.03
N LEU A 186 12.56 20.38 15.99
CA LEU A 186 12.92 21.11 14.78
C LEU A 186 14.32 20.67 14.36
N THR A 187 14.47 20.32 13.09
CA THR A 187 15.81 20.16 12.52
C THR A 187 16.41 21.55 12.34
N ALA A 188 17.74 21.64 12.41
CA ALA A 188 18.44 22.88 12.05
C ALA A 188 18.47 23.12 10.52
N GLN A 189 17.80 22.27 9.74
CA GLN A 189 17.87 22.27 8.28
C GLN A 189 16.68 23.04 7.68
N ASN A 190 17.01 23.92 6.75
CA ASN A 190 16.08 24.76 6.01
C ASN A 190 15.93 24.25 4.58
N VAL A 191 14.68 24.19 4.11
CA VAL A 191 14.33 23.81 2.74
C VAL A 191 13.62 24.98 2.06
N ALA A 192 14.15 25.39 0.90
CA ALA A 192 13.46 26.35 0.05
C ALA A 192 12.58 25.62 -0.96
N ILE A 193 11.36 26.09 -1.14
CA ILE A 193 10.37 25.50 -2.05
C ILE A 193 9.93 26.57 -3.03
N ILE A 194 10.25 26.42 -4.30
CA ILE A 194 9.96 27.41 -5.34
C ILE A 194 8.67 27.00 -6.04
N GLY A 195 7.59 27.72 -5.76
CA GLY A 195 6.24 27.52 -6.26
C GLY A 195 5.25 27.07 -5.17
N ALA A 196 4.26 27.92 -4.89
CA ALA A 196 3.14 27.68 -3.97
C ALA A 196 1.93 27.02 -4.66
N GLY A 197 2.17 26.24 -5.71
CA GLY A 197 1.15 25.39 -6.33
C GLY A 197 0.92 24.07 -5.56
N PRO A 198 0.04 23.18 -6.05
CA PRO A 198 -0.30 21.95 -5.34
C PRO A 198 0.90 21.04 -5.02
N ALA A 199 1.93 21.00 -5.88
CA ALA A 199 3.14 20.22 -5.62
C ALA A 199 4.01 20.82 -4.49
N GLY A 200 4.24 22.14 -4.51
CA GLY A 200 5.04 22.79 -3.47
C GLY A 200 4.34 22.82 -2.11
N LEU A 201 3.03 23.07 -2.10
CA LEU A 201 2.21 22.98 -0.88
C LEU A 201 2.25 21.57 -0.28
N ALA A 202 2.14 20.53 -1.11
CA ALA A 202 2.25 19.15 -0.64
C ALA A 202 3.66 18.84 -0.11
N ALA A 203 4.72 19.23 -0.82
CA ALA A 203 6.09 19.03 -0.35
C ALA A 203 6.33 19.71 1.01
N ALA A 204 5.89 20.96 1.17
CA ALA A 204 5.99 21.70 2.41
C ALA A 204 5.23 21.00 3.56
N PHE A 205 4.00 20.56 3.29
CA PHE A 205 3.17 19.85 4.27
C PHE A 205 3.86 18.61 4.85
N TYR A 206 4.47 17.78 4.02
CA TYR A 206 5.16 16.57 4.50
C TYR A 206 6.54 16.85 5.11
N LEU A 207 7.32 17.77 4.54
CA LEU A 207 8.63 18.15 5.09
C LEU A 207 8.49 18.81 6.46
N VAL A 208 7.56 19.75 6.61
CA VAL A 208 7.34 20.38 7.92
C VAL A 208 6.86 19.35 8.93
N GLN A 209 6.08 18.32 8.54
CA GLN A 209 5.71 17.20 9.41
C GLN A 209 6.90 16.40 9.95
N LYS A 210 8.01 16.37 9.22
CA LYS A 210 9.25 15.71 9.62
C LYS A 210 10.23 16.63 10.38
N GLY A 211 9.83 17.87 10.66
CA GLY A 211 10.59 18.81 11.49
C GLY A 211 11.45 19.81 10.72
N TYR A 212 11.36 19.86 9.40
CA TYR A 212 12.13 20.81 8.59
C TYR A 212 11.52 22.20 8.57
N ASN A 213 12.37 23.23 8.53
CA ASN A 213 11.93 24.60 8.32
C ASN A 213 11.72 24.82 6.82
N CYS A 214 10.50 25.14 6.42
CA CYS A 214 10.15 25.28 5.01
C CYS A 214 9.80 26.73 4.66
N ASP A 215 10.48 27.24 3.64
CA ASP A 215 10.24 28.57 3.07
C ASP A 215 9.72 28.41 1.63
N ILE A 216 8.48 28.79 1.38
CA ILE A 216 7.87 28.76 0.05
C ILE A 216 8.03 30.12 -0.62
N PHE A 217 8.58 30.15 -1.82
CA PHE A 217 8.69 31.33 -2.68
C PHE A 217 7.72 31.21 -3.85
N ASP A 218 6.93 32.24 -4.14
CA ASP A 218 6.01 32.23 -5.29
C ASP A 218 5.92 33.60 -5.97
N SER A 219 5.81 33.60 -7.29
CA SER A 219 5.71 34.81 -8.09
C SER A 219 4.34 35.50 -8.01
N ASN A 220 3.29 34.77 -7.62
CA ASN A 220 1.95 35.30 -7.50
C ASN A 220 1.77 36.00 -6.14
N GLU A 221 0.77 36.88 -6.09
CA GLU A 221 0.36 37.55 -4.85
C GLU A 221 -0.20 36.58 -3.82
N LEU A 222 -0.93 35.54 -4.26
CA LEU A 222 -1.55 34.55 -3.38
C LEU A 222 -1.14 33.12 -3.76
N ALA A 223 -0.96 32.28 -2.74
CA ALA A 223 -0.60 30.87 -2.90
C ALA A 223 -1.77 30.05 -3.47
N GLY A 224 -1.48 28.93 -4.13
CA GLY A 224 -2.46 28.04 -4.76
C GLY A 224 -2.16 27.76 -6.24
N GLY A 225 -1.32 28.59 -6.87
CA GLY A 225 -0.96 28.47 -8.28
C GLY A 225 -2.20 28.34 -9.17
N LYS A 226 -2.18 27.39 -10.11
CA LYS A 226 -3.29 27.19 -11.06
C LYS A 226 -4.62 26.78 -10.43
N MET A 227 -4.62 26.24 -9.20
CA MET A 227 -5.88 25.98 -8.50
C MET A 227 -6.61 27.27 -8.16
N ARG A 228 -5.85 28.36 -7.95
CA ARG A 228 -6.39 29.70 -7.70
C ARG A 228 -6.68 30.47 -8.98
N THR A 229 -5.78 30.41 -9.97
CA THR A 229 -5.87 31.26 -11.16
C THR A 229 -6.76 30.71 -12.27
N ASP A 230 -6.87 29.38 -12.40
CA ASP A 230 -7.50 28.74 -13.57
C ASP A 230 -8.86 28.09 -13.24
N ILE A 231 -9.23 28.01 -11.95
CA ILE A 231 -10.48 27.36 -11.51
C ILE A 231 -11.47 28.43 -11.04
N VAL A 232 -12.69 28.35 -11.55
CA VAL A 232 -13.79 29.29 -11.24
C VAL A 232 -14.36 29.05 -9.84
N GLU A 233 -14.87 30.12 -9.21
CA GLU A 233 -15.38 30.16 -7.83
C GLU A 233 -16.48 29.12 -7.57
N GLU A 234 -17.35 28.85 -8.54
CA GLU A 234 -18.45 27.89 -8.41
C GLU A 234 -17.96 26.44 -8.31
N LYS A 235 -16.74 26.16 -8.78
CA LYS A 235 -16.12 24.84 -8.69
C LYS A 235 -15.21 24.72 -7.48
N LEU A 236 -14.44 25.76 -7.17
CA LEU A 236 -13.55 25.80 -6.03
C LEU A 236 -13.61 27.20 -5.40
N PRO A 237 -14.38 27.36 -4.32
CA PRO A 237 -14.48 28.66 -3.66
C PRO A 237 -13.13 29.12 -3.12
N GLN A 238 -12.77 30.40 -3.32
CA GLN A 238 -11.49 30.94 -2.85
C GLN A 238 -11.31 30.76 -1.34
N TYR A 239 -12.38 30.88 -0.56
CA TYR A 239 -12.30 30.71 0.90
C TYR A 239 -11.85 29.29 1.30
N VAL A 240 -12.16 28.26 0.50
CA VAL A 240 -11.71 26.88 0.73
C VAL A 240 -10.21 26.76 0.46
N LEU A 241 -9.73 27.36 -0.63
CA LEU A 241 -8.30 27.46 -0.94
C LEU A 241 -7.55 28.15 0.20
N ASP A 242 -8.04 29.30 0.64
CA ASP A 242 -7.42 30.09 1.70
C ASP A 242 -7.39 29.30 3.02
N LYS A 243 -8.52 28.73 3.43
CA LYS A 243 -8.62 27.90 4.64
C LYS A 243 -7.61 26.75 4.66
N GLU A 244 -7.50 25.99 3.57
CA GLU A 244 -6.61 24.83 3.52
C GLU A 244 -5.12 25.23 3.40
N ILE A 245 -4.81 26.36 2.76
CA ILE A 245 -3.44 26.91 2.73
C ILE A 245 -3.04 27.51 4.08
N GLU A 246 -3.95 28.21 4.76
CA GLU A 246 -3.72 28.74 6.12
C GLU A 246 -3.40 27.61 7.10
N ARG A 247 -3.98 26.43 6.92
CA ARG A 247 -3.58 25.25 7.68
C ARG A 247 -2.09 24.93 7.51
N ILE A 248 -1.57 24.93 6.28
CA ILE A 248 -0.14 24.68 6.02
C ILE A 248 0.73 25.78 6.62
N LYS A 249 0.32 27.05 6.52
CA LYS A 249 1.00 28.18 7.19
C LYS A 249 1.06 27.98 8.71
N SER A 250 -0.06 27.57 9.33
CA SER A 250 -0.15 27.35 10.77
C SER A 250 0.78 26.23 11.29
N MET A 251 1.28 25.38 10.40
CA MET A 251 2.27 24.34 10.72
C MET A 251 3.71 24.88 10.82
N GLY A 252 3.92 26.19 10.58
CA GLY A 252 5.24 26.85 10.64
C GLY A 252 5.94 27.01 9.29
N VAL A 253 5.20 26.91 8.18
CA VAL A 253 5.75 27.13 6.83
C VAL A 253 5.70 28.62 6.51
N ASN A 254 6.83 29.21 6.12
CA ASN A 254 6.90 30.62 5.74
C ASN A 254 6.56 30.79 4.25
N PHE A 255 5.87 31.88 3.92
CA PHE A 255 5.48 32.18 2.54
C PHE A 255 6.06 33.53 2.12
N TYR A 256 6.78 33.54 1.00
CA TYR A 256 7.40 34.69 0.37
C TYR A 256 6.77 34.88 -1.02
N GLN A 257 5.68 35.65 -1.05
CA GLN A 257 4.89 35.92 -2.26
C GLN A 257 5.44 37.12 -3.04
N ASN A 258 4.99 37.28 -4.29
CA ASN A 258 5.49 38.29 -5.23
C ASN A 258 7.01 38.21 -5.46
N GLN A 259 7.59 37.01 -5.36
CA GLN A 259 9.01 36.77 -5.58
C GLN A 259 9.21 35.79 -6.73
N THR A 260 9.76 36.30 -7.83
CA THR A 260 10.23 35.45 -8.93
C THR A 260 11.65 34.99 -8.61
N ILE A 261 11.85 33.68 -8.56
CA ILE A 261 13.15 33.06 -8.33
C ILE A 261 13.69 32.56 -9.67
N ASP A 262 14.78 33.16 -10.13
CA ASP A 262 15.52 32.75 -11.33
C ASP A 262 16.76 31.91 -10.99
N ALA A 263 17.48 31.45 -12.01
CA ALA A 263 18.67 30.63 -11.85
C ALA A 263 19.78 31.38 -11.08
N SER A 264 20.00 32.67 -11.35
CA SER A 264 20.96 33.51 -10.62
C SER A 264 20.65 33.59 -9.13
N THR A 265 19.38 33.81 -8.76
CA THR A 265 18.95 33.89 -7.36
C THR A 265 19.20 32.57 -6.62
N ILE A 266 19.01 31.44 -7.31
CA ILE A 266 19.34 30.11 -6.78
C ILE A 266 20.85 29.98 -6.54
N ILE A 267 21.67 30.34 -7.54
CA ILE A 267 23.14 30.20 -7.49
C ILE A 267 23.74 31.14 -6.43
N ASP A 268 23.33 32.39 -6.40
CA ASP A 268 24.00 33.43 -5.64
C ASP A 268 23.49 33.55 -4.20
N SER A 269 22.28 33.07 -3.90
CA SER A 269 21.64 33.25 -2.59
C SER A 269 21.08 31.97 -2.01
N LEU A 270 20.11 31.33 -2.68
CA LEU A 270 19.37 30.22 -2.05
C LEU A 270 20.27 29.00 -1.79
N SER A 271 21.20 28.69 -2.69
CA SER A 271 22.12 27.55 -2.55
C SER A 271 23.10 27.67 -1.38
N GLU A 272 23.30 28.86 -0.82
CA GLU A 272 24.14 29.09 0.37
C GLU A 272 23.34 29.06 1.67
N LYS A 273 22.05 29.46 1.61
CA LYS A 273 21.18 29.58 2.78
C LYS A 273 20.41 28.30 3.12
N TYR A 274 20.09 27.48 2.11
CA TYR A 274 19.25 26.29 2.25
C TYR A 274 20.06 25.02 1.98
N GLN A 275 19.71 23.94 2.68
CA GLN A 275 20.34 22.64 2.47
C GLN A 275 19.75 21.91 1.26
N PHE A 276 18.48 22.17 0.95
CA PHE A 276 17.76 21.55 -0.15
C PHE A 276 16.83 22.56 -0.80
N ILE A 277 16.66 22.44 -2.12
CA ILE A 277 15.67 23.23 -2.87
C ILE A 277 14.69 22.27 -3.53
N VAL A 278 13.38 22.55 -3.40
CA VAL A 278 12.32 21.89 -4.17
C VAL A 278 11.85 22.85 -5.25
N PHE A 279 11.89 22.43 -6.51
CA PHE A 279 11.45 23.26 -7.62
C PHE A 279 10.09 22.81 -8.18
N ALA A 280 9.03 23.52 -7.82
CA ALA A 280 7.64 23.12 -8.00
C ALA A 280 6.79 24.16 -8.78
N VAL A 281 7.38 24.83 -9.78
CA VAL A 281 6.73 25.91 -10.56
C VAL A 281 5.72 25.46 -11.63
N GLY A 282 5.55 24.14 -11.82
CA GLY A 282 4.68 23.56 -12.85
C GLY A 282 5.36 23.36 -14.21
N SER A 283 4.61 22.81 -15.17
CA SER A 283 5.16 22.31 -16.44
C SER A 283 5.37 23.36 -17.54
N GLU A 284 4.90 24.59 -17.33
CA GLU A 284 4.95 25.67 -18.33
C GLU A 284 6.14 26.61 -18.13
N LYS A 285 6.84 26.49 -16.99
CA LYS A 285 8.06 27.25 -16.69
C LYS A 285 9.23 26.28 -16.62
N THR A 286 10.26 26.54 -17.42
CA THR A 286 11.51 25.77 -17.41
C THR A 286 12.56 26.60 -16.68
N ILE A 287 13.34 25.98 -15.78
CA ILE A 287 14.57 26.63 -15.31
C ILE A 287 15.58 26.56 -16.44
N GLU A 288 16.33 27.64 -16.64
CA GLU A 288 17.60 27.58 -17.33
C GLU A 288 18.59 26.77 -16.47
N THR A 289 18.69 25.47 -16.73
CA THR A 289 19.55 24.54 -15.96
C THR A 289 20.98 24.47 -16.52
N GLU A 290 21.38 25.40 -17.40
CA GLU A 290 22.68 25.36 -18.08
C GLU A 290 23.86 25.37 -17.10
N ASN A 291 23.70 26.07 -15.97
CA ASN A 291 24.69 26.16 -14.90
C ASN A 291 24.48 25.15 -13.77
N PHE A 292 23.56 24.20 -13.94
CA PHE A 292 23.21 23.23 -12.90
C PHE A 292 23.83 21.88 -13.25
N GLU A 293 24.57 21.30 -12.31
CA GLU A 293 25.14 19.98 -12.50
C GLU A 293 24.03 18.93 -12.37
N LYS A 294 23.73 18.22 -13.46
CA LYS A 294 22.74 17.15 -13.43
C LYS A 294 23.30 15.94 -12.69
N THR A 295 22.61 15.51 -11.64
CA THR A 295 22.94 14.26 -10.96
C THR A 295 22.34 13.11 -11.78
N ASN A 296 23.19 12.29 -12.39
CA ASN A 296 22.73 11.15 -13.18
C ASN A 296 22.17 10.05 -12.27
N LEU A 297 20.85 10.09 -12.08
CA LEU A 297 20.07 9.00 -11.52
C LEU A 297 19.21 8.42 -12.64
N SER A 298 19.81 7.55 -13.46
CA SER A 298 19.20 6.96 -14.67
C SER A 298 17.90 6.19 -14.41
N GLU A 299 17.56 5.92 -13.15
CA GLU A 299 16.42 5.08 -12.76
C GLU A 299 15.17 5.87 -12.32
N LEU A 300 15.28 7.19 -12.06
CA LEU A 300 14.16 7.98 -11.52
C LEU A 300 13.40 8.71 -12.63
N LYS A 301 12.29 8.12 -13.08
CA LYS A 301 11.41 8.72 -14.12
C LYS A 301 10.58 9.91 -13.61
N GLU A 302 10.33 9.97 -12.31
CA GLU A 302 9.40 10.91 -11.65
C GLU A 302 10.13 12.06 -10.92
N LEU A 303 11.45 12.08 -10.94
CA LEU A 303 12.28 13.09 -10.26
C LEU A 303 13.49 13.43 -11.11
N GLU A 304 13.85 14.71 -11.14
CA GLU A 304 15.20 15.13 -11.50
C GLU A 304 15.89 15.72 -10.28
N ILE A 305 17.18 15.42 -10.15
CA ILE A 305 18.04 16.03 -9.15
C ILE A 305 19.15 16.79 -9.88
N PHE A 306 19.24 18.07 -9.59
CA PHE A 306 20.34 18.92 -9.98
C PHE A 306 21.15 19.29 -8.75
N ARG A 307 22.34 19.82 -8.98
CA ARG A 307 23.20 20.36 -7.93
C ARG A 307 23.71 21.73 -8.36
N VAL A 308 23.64 22.66 -7.41
CA VAL A 308 24.25 23.98 -7.52
C VAL A 308 25.13 24.17 -6.29
N LYS A 309 26.44 24.32 -6.51
CA LYS A 309 27.44 24.27 -5.44
C LYS A 309 27.27 22.99 -4.60
N ASN A 310 26.91 23.12 -3.32
CA ASN A 310 26.63 21.99 -2.42
C ASN A 310 25.14 21.77 -2.15
N CYS A 311 24.26 22.54 -2.78
CA CYS A 311 22.82 22.44 -2.59
C CYS A 311 22.18 21.55 -3.68
N PRO A 312 21.65 20.37 -3.33
CA PRO A 312 20.80 19.60 -4.22
C PRO A 312 19.45 20.29 -4.47
N ILE A 313 18.97 20.18 -5.71
CA ILE A 313 17.70 20.73 -6.20
C ILE A 313 16.85 19.58 -6.71
N PHE A 314 15.70 19.37 -6.07
CA PHE A 314 14.74 18.32 -6.38
C PHE A 314 13.63 18.89 -7.26
N VAL A 315 13.50 18.36 -8.47
CA VAL A 315 12.50 18.78 -9.44
C VAL A 315 11.51 17.63 -9.63
N PRO A 316 10.37 17.65 -8.91
CA PRO A 316 9.33 16.64 -9.11
C PRO A 316 8.81 16.72 -10.54
N LYS A 317 9.02 15.65 -11.31
CA LYS A 317 8.47 15.56 -12.66
C LYS A 317 7.03 15.15 -12.58
N GLN A 318 6.18 15.96 -13.20
CA GLN A 318 4.92 15.44 -13.69
C GLN A 318 5.27 14.56 -14.89
N ILE A 319 5.04 13.25 -14.81
CA ILE A 319 5.18 12.39 -15.99
C ILE A 319 4.33 13.02 -17.08
N SER A 320 4.96 13.33 -18.22
CA SER A 320 4.39 13.94 -19.42
C SER A 320 3.18 13.16 -19.91
N TYR A 321 2.04 13.39 -19.26
CA TYR A 321 0.73 12.96 -19.66
C TYR A 321 -0.10 14.22 -19.69
N LYS A 322 -0.76 14.44 -20.81
CA LYS A 322 -1.60 15.60 -21.18
C LYS A 322 -2.69 16.01 -20.16
N SER A 323 -2.76 15.41 -18.97
CA SER A 323 -3.74 15.66 -17.92
C SER A 323 -3.18 16.58 -16.81
N LYS A 324 -3.65 17.82 -16.75
CA LYS A 324 -3.37 18.82 -15.70
C LYS A 324 -4.14 18.50 -14.40
N MET A 325 -3.83 17.40 -13.73
CA MET A 325 -4.56 16.94 -12.53
C MET A 325 -3.88 17.41 -11.23
N ALA A 326 -4.58 18.20 -10.41
CA ALA A 326 -4.08 18.65 -9.11
C ALA A 326 -3.69 17.50 -8.16
N VAL A 327 -4.43 16.38 -8.19
CA VAL A 327 -4.10 15.18 -7.40
C VAL A 327 -2.76 14.54 -7.80
N ARG A 328 -2.33 14.68 -9.06
CA ARG A 328 -1.00 14.21 -9.49
C ARG A 328 0.09 15.15 -8.99
N ALA A 329 -0.12 16.46 -9.08
CA ALA A 329 0.84 17.44 -8.59
C ALA A 329 1.08 17.31 -7.08
N THR A 330 0.01 17.15 -6.29
CA THR A 330 0.12 16.88 -4.84
C THR A 330 0.86 15.58 -4.55
N ALA A 331 0.56 14.50 -5.28
CA ALA A 331 1.28 13.23 -5.16
C ALA A 331 2.77 13.36 -5.50
N SER A 332 3.13 14.09 -6.56
CA SER A 332 4.52 14.36 -6.92
C SER A 332 5.24 15.16 -5.83
N GLY A 333 4.56 16.14 -5.20
CA GLY A 333 5.09 16.88 -4.06
C GLY A 333 5.37 15.98 -2.84
N ARG A 334 4.45 15.06 -2.52
CA ARG A 334 4.65 14.04 -1.48
C ARG A 334 5.87 13.16 -1.78
N LYS A 335 5.93 12.54 -2.95
CA LYS A 335 7.06 11.67 -3.33
C LYS A 335 8.39 12.42 -3.31
N CYS A 336 8.39 13.69 -3.73
CA CYS A 336 9.56 14.58 -3.64
C CYS A 336 10.06 14.69 -2.20
N SER A 337 9.16 14.92 -1.23
CA SER A 337 9.53 14.95 0.18
C SER A 337 10.10 13.61 0.66
N GLU A 338 9.52 12.48 0.26
CA GLU A 338 10.03 11.14 0.62
C GLU A 338 11.45 10.92 0.07
N TRP A 339 11.71 11.30 -1.18
CA TRP A 339 13.04 11.21 -1.79
C TRP A 339 14.08 12.11 -1.11
N ILE A 340 13.69 13.31 -0.68
CA ILE A 340 14.57 14.20 0.09
C ILE A 340 14.96 13.54 1.41
N LEU A 341 14.00 12.95 2.13
CA LEU A 341 14.28 12.25 3.38
C LEU A 341 15.21 11.06 3.17
N MET A 342 14.98 10.25 2.13
CA MET A 342 15.88 9.14 1.77
C MET A 342 17.31 9.62 1.44
N PHE A 343 17.41 10.73 0.69
CA PHE A 343 18.69 11.34 0.35
C PHE A 343 19.43 11.84 1.60
N ILE A 344 18.71 12.42 2.56
CA ILE A 344 19.30 12.88 3.82
C ILE A 344 19.81 11.71 4.67
N GLU A 345 19.04 10.63 4.74
CA GLU A 345 19.39 9.46 5.55
C GLU A 345 20.55 8.64 4.98
N SER A 346 20.64 8.52 3.65
CA SER A 346 21.55 7.55 3.01
C SER A 346 22.42 8.10 1.88
N GLY A 347 22.18 9.32 1.42
CA GLY A 347 22.78 9.88 0.20
C GLY A 347 22.27 9.25 -1.10
N ILE A 348 21.37 8.26 -1.02
CA ILE A 348 20.87 7.49 -2.16
C ILE A 348 19.36 7.76 -2.31
N VAL A 349 18.93 8.00 -3.55
CA VAL A 349 17.51 8.09 -3.90
C VAL A 349 17.16 6.93 -4.81
N SER A 350 16.11 6.20 -4.45
CA SER A 350 15.56 5.12 -5.27
C SER A 350 14.04 5.21 -5.34
N THR A 351 13.45 4.61 -6.37
CA THR A 351 12.00 4.42 -6.38
C THR A 351 11.69 3.18 -5.53
N PRO A 352 10.80 3.27 -4.52
CA PRO A 352 10.40 2.10 -3.76
C PRO A 352 9.89 1.00 -4.70
N GLU A 353 10.36 -0.24 -4.52
CA GLU A 353 9.87 -1.35 -5.31
C GLU A 353 8.36 -1.52 -5.07
N LYS A 354 7.59 -1.59 -6.16
CA LYS A 354 6.16 -1.87 -6.08
C LYS A 354 5.97 -3.30 -5.59
N LYS A 355 5.36 -3.44 -4.42
CA LYS A 355 4.93 -4.74 -3.91
C LYS A 355 3.99 -5.41 -4.92
N PHE A 356 4.09 -6.73 -5.03
CA PHE A 356 3.19 -7.55 -5.81
C PHE A 356 1.72 -7.24 -5.47
N ASN A 357 0.88 -7.26 -6.48
CA ASN A 357 -0.55 -7.03 -6.32
C ASN A 357 -1.30 -8.06 -7.16
N SER A 358 -1.98 -8.99 -6.49
CA SER A 358 -2.97 -9.86 -7.13
C SER A 358 -4.13 -8.98 -7.57
N VAL A 359 -4.59 -9.14 -8.81
CA VAL A 359 -5.68 -8.36 -9.37
C VAL A 359 -6.84 -9.30 -9.65
N TYR A 360 -8.01 -8.93 -9.18
CA TYR A 360 -9.24 -9.62 -9.54
C TYR A 360 -9.85 -9.00 -10.80
N ASN A 361 -10.47 -9.79 -11.66
CA ASN A 361 -11.15 -9.28 -12.86
C ASN A 361 -12.49 -8.61 -12.49
N ARG A 362 -13.32 -8.27 -13.48
CA ARG A 362 -14.66 -7.71 -13.24
C ARG A 362 -15.49 -8.64 -12.34
N ILE A 363 -16.33 -8.06 -11.47
CA ILE A 363 -17.29 -8.84 -10.68
C ILE A 363 -18.29 -9.46 -11.66
N LYS A 364 -18.48 -10.78 -11.59
CA LYS A 364 -19.50 -11.47 -12.38
C LYS A 364 -20.88 -11.29 -11.73
N ASP A 365 -21.94 -11.43 -12.51
CA ASP A 365 -23.31 -11.25 -12.03
C ASP A 365 -23.64 -12.23 -10.89
N GLU A 366 -23.14 -13.46 -10.95
CA GLU A 366 -23.35 -14.47 -9.91
C GLU A 366 -22.57 -14.19 -8.60
N GLU A 367 -21.63 -13.24 -8.62
CA GLU A 367 -20.76 -12.89 -7.49
C GLU A 367 -21.21 -11.61 -6.77
N GLN A 368 -22.13 -10.83 -7.36
CA GLN A 368 -22.52 -9.53 -6.82
C GLN A 368 -23.07 -9.64 -5.39
N ALA A 369 -23.94 -10.64 -5.14
CA ALA A 369 -24.50 -10.92 -3.82
C ALA A 369 -23.40 -11.23 -2.77
N GLU A 370 -22.30 -11.84 -3.20
CA GLU A 370 -21.18 -12.19 -2.32
C GLU A 370 -20.39 -10.96 -1.87
N PHE A 371 -20.18 -10.00 -2.77
CA PHE A 371 -19.53 -8.74 -2.44
C PHE A 371 -20.41 -7.83 -1.57
N LEU A 372 -21.73 -7.91 -1.72
CA LEU A 372 -22.68 -7.11 -0.93
C LEU A 372 -22.80 -7.56 0.53
N LYS A 373 -22.37 -8.77 0.91
CA LYS A 373 -22.46 -9.26 2.31
C LYS A 373 -21.78 -8.37 3.36
N ASP A 374 -20.74 -7.63 2.95
CA ASP A 374 -19.99 -6.74 3.83
C ASP A 374 -20.40 -5.26 3.67
N ALA A 375 -21.32 -4.94 2.78
CA ALA A 375 -21.68 -3.55 2.44
C ALA A 375 -23.12 -3.25 2.86
N GLU A 376 -23.36 -1.99 3.25
CA GLU A 376 -24.73 -1.50 3.35
C GLU A 376 -25.38 -1.51 1.97
N ASN A 377 -26.61 -2.02 1.91
CA ASN A 377 -27.39 -2.06 0.70
C ASN A 377 -28.42 -0.93 0.70
N HIS A 378 -28.05 0.16 0.04
CA HIS A 378 -28.96 1.22 -0.36
C HIS A 378 -29.03 1.20 -1.88
N ASP A 379 -30.25 1.18 -2.42
CA ASP A 379 -30.49 1.00 -3.86
C ASP A 379 -29.93 2.16 -4.72
N VAL A 380 -29.50 3.27 -4.10
CA VAL A 380 -29.07 4.49 -4.80
C VAL A 380 -27.88 5.13 -4.10
N ARG A 381 -26.98 5.74 -4.90
CA ARG A 381 -25.91 6.60 -4.40
C ARG A 381 -26.47 7.80 -3.64
N ILE A 382 -25.99 8.02 -2.41
CA ILE A 382 -26.48 9.12 -1.58
C ILE A 382 -26.11 10.45 -2.22
N GLN A 383 -27.13 11.28 -2.44
CA GLN A 383 -26.99 12.61 -3.03
C GLN A 383 -26.87 13.67 -1.95
N THR A 384 -26.14 14.74 -2.26
CA THR A 384 -26.10 15.96 -1.44
C THR A 384 -27.22 16.90 -1.90
N GLU A 385 -27.71 17.78 -1.01
CA GLU A 385 -28.72 18.79 -1.41
C GLU A 385 -28.19 19.70 -2.53
N THR A 386 -26.94 20.12 -2.40
CA THR A 386 -26.17 20.78 -3.45
C THR A 386 -24.74 20.28 -3.38
N TYR A 387 -24.06 20.30 -4.53
CA TYR A 387 -22.64 19.95 -4.61
C TYR A 387 -21.79 20.74 -3.59
N LEU A 388 -22.12 22.01 -3.33
CA LEU A 388 -21.40 22.87 -2.40
C LEU A 388 -21.69 22.58 -0.93
N LYS A 389 -22.82 21.96 -0.56
CA LYS A 389 -23.16 21.70 0.85
C LYS A 389 -22.42 20.48 1.43
N GLY A 390 -22.01 19.53 0.60
CA GLY A 390 -21.36 18.30 1.07
C GLY A 390 -22.34 17.36 1.82
N PHE A 391 -21.79 16.38 2.53
CA PHE A 391 -22.56 15.41 3.30
C PHE A 391 -22.81 15.86 4.75
N THR A 392 -23.96 15.48 5.30
CA THR A 392 -24.13 15.39 6.75
C THR A 392 -23.37 14.17 7.31
N ILE A 393 -23.18 14.10 8.62
CA ILE A 393 -22.52 12.94 9.27
C ILE A 393 -23.25 11.63 8.93
N GLU A 394 -24.58 11.62 9.03
CA GLU A 394 -25.40 10.43 8.74
C GLU A 394 -25.27 10.00 7.26
N GLN A 395 -25.31 10.96 6.34
CA GLN A 395 -25.12 10.69 4.91
C GLN A 395 -23.72 10.13 4.63
N ALA A 396 -22.68 10.68 5.26
CA ALA A 396 -21.31 10.22 5.06
C ALA A 396 -21.09 8.80 5.61
N ILE A 397 -21.60 8.50 6.81
CA ILE A 397 -21.54 7.15 7.41
C ILE A 397 -22.20 6.15 6.46
N SER A 398 -23.42 6.43 6.03
CA SER A 398 -24.20 5.53 5.17
C SER A 398 -23.57 5.36 3.78
N GLU A 399 -23.10 6.44 3.15
CA GLU A 399 -22.45 6.38 1.83
C GLU A 399 -21.11 5.65 1.89
N ALA A 400 -20.35 5.82 2.98
CA ALA A 400 -19.13 5.06 3.20
C ALA A 400 -19.41 3.57 3.45
N GLY A 401 -20.52 3.24 4.13
CA GLY A 401 -21.02 1.89 4.35
C GLY A 401 -21.32 1.12 3.07
N ARG A 402 -21.57 1.79 1.94
CA ARG A 402 -21.74 1.14 0.62
C ARG A 402 -20.46 0.52 0.05
N CYS A 403 -19.29 0.73 0.67
CA CYS A 403 -18.04 0.15 0.22
C CYS A 403 -18.07 -1.39 0.22
N LEU A 404 -17.73 -2.02 -0.91
CA LEU A 404 -17.69 -3.50 -1.03
C LEU A 404 -16.52 -4.18 -0.28
N HIS A 405 -15.64 -3.42 0.37
CA HIS A 405 -14.44 -3.95 1.03
C HIS A 405 -13.62 -4.92 0.17
N CYS A 406 -13.42 -4.56 -1.10
CA CYS A 406 -12.78 -5.41 -2.11
C CYS A 406 -11.24 -5.52 -2.00
N ASP A 407 -10.61 -4.73 -1.14
CA ASP A 407 -9.19 -4.88 -0.77
C ASP A 407 -8.95 -6.08 0.15
N CYS A 408 -7.72 -6.59 0.12
CA CYS A 408 -7.32 -7.67 1.02
C CYS A 408 -7.06 -7.15 2.44
N ARG A 409 -7.75 -7.74 3.42
CA ARG A 409 -7.58 -7.43 4.86
C ARG A 409 -6.18 -7.72 5.40
N LYS A 410 -5.38 -8.51 4.68
CA LYS A 410 -4.02 -8.94 5.05
C LYS A 410 -2.92 -8.35 4.15
N LYS A 411 -3.20 -7.28 3.39
CA LYS A 411 -2.27 -6.72 2.39
C LYS A 411 -0.88 -6.36 2.95
N ASP A 412 -0.78 -5.96 4.22
CA ASP A 412 0.45 -5.46 4.82
C ASP A 412 1.37 -6.58 5.38
N ASN A 413 0.83 -7.75 5.67
CA ASN A 413 1.55 -8.88 6.26
C ASN A 413 1.21 -10.25 5.62
N CYS A 414 0.74 -10.26 4.37
CA CYS A 414 0.53 -11.46 3.58
C CYS A 414 1.88 -12.02 3.09
N SER A 415 2.25 -13.20 3.57
CA SER A 415 3.49 -13.88 3.17
C SER A 415 3.51 -14.18 1.67
N LEU A 416 2.39 -14.58 1.07
CA LEU A 416 2.30 -14.81 -0.38
C LEU A 416 2.64 -13.54 -1.16
N ARG A 417 2.08 -12.39 -0.77
CA ARG A 417 2.37 -11.10 -1.40
C ARG A 417 3.85 -10.72 -1.27
N THR A 418 4.43 -10.89 -0.08
CA THR A 418 5.86 -10.62 0.17
C THR A 418 6.74 -11.50 -0.70
N GLN A 419 6.54 -12.82 -0.69
CA GLN A 419 7.34 -13.75 -1.47
C GLN A 419 7.17 -13.50 -2.98
N SER A 420 5.94 -13.28 -3.47
CA SER A 420 5.71 -12.94 -4.87
C SER A 420 6.41 -11.65 -5.30
N SER A 421 6.57 -10.67 -4.38
CA SER A 421 7.35 -9.45 -4.64
C SER A 421 8.84 -9.79 -4.78
N ASN A 422 9.40 -10.51 -3.79
CA ASN A 422 10.82 -10.86 -3.74
C ASN A 422 11.28 -11.66 -4.96
N TYR A 423 10.45 -12.60 -5.43
CA TYR A 423 10.75 -13.46 -6.58
C TYR A 423 10.24 -12.91 -7.91
N LYS A 424 9.66 -11.70 -7.93
CA LYS A 424 9.06 -11.07 -9.12
C LYS A 424 8.08 -12.02 -9.85
N ALA A 425 7.29 -12.75 -9.06
CA ALA A 425 6.32 -13.72 -9.56
C ALA A 425 5.18 -13.03 -10.29
N SER A 426 4.67 -13.66 -11.35
CA SER A 426 3.55 -13.14 -12.14
C SER A 426 2.31 -14.01 -11.99
N GLN A 427 1.18 -13.38 -11.65
CA GLN A 427 -0.13 -14.04 -11.62
C GLN A 427 -0.60 -14.53 -13.00
N ARG A 428 0.04 -14.08 -14.09
CA ARG A 428 -0.41 -14.34 -15.47
C ARG A 428 0.21 -15.57 -16.11
N VAL A 429 1.16 -16.23 -15.44
CA VAL A 429 1.89 -17.37 -16.03
C VAL A 429 0.97 -18.57 -16.20
N TYR A 430 0.17 -18.86 -15.18
CA TYR A 430 -0.81 -19.95 -15.20
C TYR A 430 -2.21 -19.37 -15.03
N THR A 431 -3.10 -19.70 -15.97
CA THR A 431 -4.50 -19.24 -15.94
C THR A 431 -5.41 -20.46 -16.01
N LEU A 432 -6.35 -20.57 -15.07
CA LEU A 432 -7.36 -21.62 -15.10
C LEU A 432 -8.37 -21.34 -16.21
N ALA A 433 -8.76 -22.39 -16.94
CA ALA A 433 -9.79 -22.28 -17.98
C ALA A 433 -11.16 -21.86 -17.41
N GLN A 434 -11.47 -22.29 -16.19
CA GLN A 434 -12.69 -21.95 -15.47
C GLN A 434 -12.35 -21.58 -14.02
N PRO A 435 -12.10 -20.30 -13.73
CA PRO A 435 -11.84 -19.86 -12.36
C PRO A 435 -13.11 -19.99 -11.51
N ALA A 436 -12.96 -20.52 -10.31
CA ALA A 436 -14.04 -20.61 -9.32
C ALA A 436 -14.59 -19.22 -8.98
N ASN A 437 -15.89 -19.15 -8.71
CA ASN A 437 -16.54 -17.90 -8.30
C ASN A 437 -16.17 -17.54 -6.85
N MET A 438 -16.07 -16.24 -6.59
CA MET A 438 -15.79 -15.69 -5.26
C MET A 438 -16.80 -16.21 -4.22
N GLN A 439 -16.29 -16.62 -3.07
CA GLN A 439 -17.09 -17.06 -1.92
C GLN A 439 -16.46 -16.53 -0.62
N LYS A 440 -17.29 -15.93 0.22
CA LYS A 440 -16.93 -15.38 1.52
C LYS A 440 -17.90 -15.91 2.58
N ASN A 441 -17.35 -16.44 3.66
CA ASN A 441 -18.11 -16.71 4.86
C ASN A 441 -17.82 -15.60 5.87
N THR A 442 -18.88 -14.86 6.22
CA THR A 442 -18.89 -13.75 7.18
C THR A 442 -19.72 -14.06 8.42
N GLU A 443 -20.11 -15.33 8.64
CA GLU A 443 -21.02 -15.70 9.73
C GLU A 443 -20.34 -15.55 11.09
N HIS A 444 -19.07 -15.94 11.21
CA HIS A 444 -18.36 -15.87 12.49
C HIS A 444 -18.15 -14.41 12.94
N PRO A 445 -18.37 -14.06 14.22
CA PRO A 445 -18.31 -12.67 14.69
C PRO A 445 -16.92 -12.02 14.57
N GLU A 446 -15.84 -12.80 14.63
CA GLU A 446 -14.47 -12.27 14.69
C GLU A 446 -13.69 -12.37 13.37
N ILE A 447 -14.09 -13.25 12.44
CA ILE A 447 -13.28 -13.57 11.26
C ILE A 447 -14.12 -13.63 9.98
N VAL A 448 -13.43 -13.45 8.86
CA VAL A 448 -13.93 -13.66 7.50
C VAL A 448 -13.09 -14.75 6.83
N LEU A 449 -13.76 -15.70 6.19
CA LEU A 449 -13.12 -16.74 5.38
C LEU A 449 -13.36 -16.47 3.89
N GLU A 450 -12.27 -16.29 3.13
CA GLU A 450 -12.26 -16.10 1.68
C GLU A 450 -11.40 -17.21 1.05
N THR A 451 -12.03 -18.32 0.67
CA THR A 451 -11.33 -19.56 0.30
C THR A 451 -10.46 -19.42 -0.94
N LEU A 452 -10.82 -18.55 -1.88
CA LEU A 452 -10.02 -18.28 -3.08
C LEU A 452 -8.72 -17.52 -2.81
N LYS A 453 -8.47 -17.04 -1.58
CA LYS A 453 -7.18 -16.47 -1.18
C LYS A 453 -6.26 -17.53 -0.54
N CYS A 454 -6.72 -18.78 -0.42
CA CYS A 454 -6.05 -19.84 0.33
C CYS A 454 -4.96 -20.54 -0.50
N ILE A 455 -3.78 -20.75 0.10
CA ILE A 455 -2.71 -21.58 -0.48
C ILE A 455 -2.75 -23.03 0.01
N LYS A 456 -3.88 -23.46 0.59
CA LYS A 456 -4.15 -24.85 1.01
C LYS A 456 -3.09 -25.43 1.97
N CYS A 457 -2.45 -24.59 2.77
CA CYS A 457 -1.36 -24.98 3.68
C CYS A 457 -1.78 -25.83 4.90
N GLY A 458 -3.07 -25.91 5.22
CA GLY A 458 -3.58 -26.66 6.37
C GLY A 458 -3.23 -26.08 7.75
N ILE A 459 -2.60 -24.89 7.84
CA ILE A 459 -2.26 -24.24 9.12
C ILE A 459 -3.50 -24.04 10.01
N CYS A 460 -4.65 -23.67 9.43
CA CYS A 460 -5.88 -23.50 10.19
C CYS A 460 -6.41 -24.82 10.78
N ILE A 461 -6.20 -25.95 10.09
CA ILE A 461 -6.56 -27.28 10.56
C ILE A 461 -5.70 -27.64 11.77
N GLN A 462 -4.38 -27.50 11.64
CA GLN A 462 -3.44 -27.78 12.73
C GLN A 462 -3.63 -26.83 13.92
N THR A 463 -3.94 -25.55 13.65
CA THR A 463 -4.26 -24.59 14.71
C THR A 463 -5.48 -25.04 15.51
N ALA A 464 -6.57 -25.42 14.84
CA ALA A 464 -7.77 -25.90 15.52
C ALA A 464 -7.54 -27.22 16.30
N GLN A 465 -6.72 -28.13 15.77
CA GLN A 465 -6.32 -29.34 16.47
C GLN A 465 -5.53 -29.03 17.75
N ASN A 466 -4.56 -28.12 17.66
CA ASN A 466 -3.70 -27.76 18.80
C ASN A 466 -4.46 -26.98 19.88
N THR A 467 -5.57 -26.32 19.54
CA THR A 467 -6.45 -25.66 20.51
C THR A 467 -7.58 -26.56 21.02
N ASN A 468 -7.58 -27.85 20.65
CA ASN A 468 -8.64 -28.82 20.96
C ASN A 468 -10.06 -28.37 20.53
N ASP A 469 -10.14 -27.54 19.48
CA ASP A 469 -11.41 -27.07 18.93
C ASP A 469 -11.96 -28.11 17.97
N SER A 470 -12.91 -28.91 18.46
CA SER A 470 -13.50 -29.99 17.69
C SER A 470 -14.30 -29.50 16.50
N THR A 471 -14.68 -28.21 16.41
CA THR A 471 -15.44 -27.65 15.29
C THR A 471 -14.61 -27.69 14.00
N GLY A 472 -13.39 -27.15 14.08
CA GLY A 472 -12.28 -27.34 13.14
C GLY A 472 -12.46 -26.86 11.68
N PHE A 473 -11.31 -26.75 11.01
CA PHE A 473 -11.23 -26.70 9.54
C PHE A 473 -10.86 -28.09 9.00
N ALA A 474 -11.21 -28.37 7.74
CA ALA A 474 -10.81 -29.58 7.05
C ALA A 474 -10.51 -29.30 5.57
N PHE A 475 -9.77 -30.22 4.94
CA PHE A 475 -9.71 -30.30 3.49
C PHE A 475 -10.98 -30.96 2.96
N SER A 476 -11.61 -30.37 1.95
CA SER A 476 -12.71 -30.96 1.20
C SER A 476 -12.42 -30.94 -0.30
N GLY A 477 -12.95 -31.90 -1.05
CA GLY A 477 -12.66 -32.07 -2.48
C GLY A 477 -11.44 -32.96 -2.76
N ARG A 478 -11.08 -33.10 -4.04
CA ARG A 478 -9.92 -33.88 -4.53
C ARG A 478 -9.26 -33.17 -5.71
N GLY A 479 -7.97 -33.41 -5.92
CA GLY A 479 -7.22 -32.78 -7.03
C GLY A 479 -7.25 -31.24 -6.97
N PHE A 480 -7.58 -30.61 -8.09
CA PHE A 480 -7.72 -29.15 -8.17
C PHE A 480 -8.92 -28.61 -7.38
N ASP A 481 -9.92 -29.44 -7.08
CA ASP A 481 -11.10 -29.04 -6.31
C ASP A 481 -10.87 -29.01 -4.80
N VAL A 482 -9.65 -29.32 -4.33
CA VAL A 482 -9.33 -29.27 -2.90
C VAL A 482 -9.46 -27.85 -2.38
N LYS A 483 -10.25 -27.67 -1.32
CA LYS A 483 -10.40 -26.40 -0.60
C LYS A 483 -10.38 -26.61 0.90
N ILE A 484 -10.10 -25.53 1.63
CA ILE A 484 -10.32 -25.48 3.07
C ILE A 484 -11.80 -25.13 3.29
N SER A 485 -12.48 -25.92 4.12
CA SER A 485 -13.86 -25.66 4.53
C SER A 485 -14.09 -26.06 5.99
N ILE A 486 -15.25 -25.68 6.52
CA ILE A 486 -15.79 -26.27 7.74
C ILE A 486 -16.40 -27.64 7.38
N PRO A 487 -16.28 -28.68 8.23
CA PRO A 487 -16.97 -29.95 8.02
C PRO A 487 -18.49 -29.76 7.86
N ILE A 488 -19.12 -30.56 7.00
CA ILE A 488 -20.53 -30.38 6.55
C ILE A 488 -21.52 -30.29 7.74
N GLU A 489 -21.28 -31.06 8.80
CA GLU A 489 -22.16 -31.12 9.98
C GLU A 489 -21.92 -29.98 10.98
N LYS A 490 -21.06 -29.02 10.66
CA LYS A 490 -20.57 -28.01 11.59
C LYS A 490 -20.71 -26.60 11.01
N SER A 491 -20.79 -25.62 11.90
CA SER A 491 -20.83 -24.20 11.52
C SER A 491 -19.53 -23.52 11.93
N ILE A 492 -19.09 -22.55 11.11
CA ILE A 492 -17.96 -21.69 11.46
C ILE A 492 -18.21 -20.94 12.77
N ASN A 493 -19.48 -20.67 13.11
CA ASN A 493 -19.89 -20.00 14.35
C ASN A 493 -19.56 -20.81 15.61
N ASN A 494 -19.36 -22.12 15.47
CA ASN A 494 -19.00 -22.99 16.59
C ASN A 494 -17.49 -22.99 16.87
N LEU A 495 -16.67 -22.28 16.07
CA LEU A 495 -15.26 -22.05 16.41
C LEU A 495 -15.19 -21.13 17.63
N SER A 496 -14.36 -21.50 18.60
CA SER A 496 -14.07 -20.61 19.71
C SER A 496 -13.38 -19.33 19.22
N LYS A 497 -13.70 -18.18 19.86
CA LYS A 497 -13.07 -16.88 19.58
C LYS A 497 -11.53 -16.97 19.55
N PHE A 498 -10.95 -17.68 20.52
CA PHE A 498 -9.50 -17.88 20.59
C PHE A 498 -8.94 -18.62 19.38
N THR A 499 -9.57 -19.73 18.97
CA THR A 499 -9.16 -20.52 17.80
C THR A 499 -9.33 -19.72 16.51
N ALA A 500 -10.46 -19.04 16.33
CA ALA A 500 -10.74 -18.21 15.15
C ALA A 500 -9.67 -17.12 14.96
N ILE A 501 -9.37 -16.36 16.02
CA ILE A 501 -8.33 -15.31 15.99
C ILE A 501 -6.95 -15.92 15.72
N SER A 502 -6.63 -17.06 16.34
CA SER A 502 -5.36 -17.76 16.13
C SER A 502 -5.20 -18.22 14.69
N CYS A 503 -6.24 -18.80 14.08
CA CYS A 503 -6.28 -19.17 12.67
C CYS A 503 -6.05 -17.95 11.76
N ALA A 504 -6.71 -16.82 12.03
CA ALA A 504 -6.55 -15.59 11.25
C ALA A 504 -5.14 -15.01 11.36
N LYS A 505 -4.53 -15.03 12.55
CA LYS A 505 -3.15 -14.60 12.77
C LYS A 505 -2.17 -15.48 12.00
N ASN A 506 -2.30 -16.81 12.13
CA ASN A 506 -1.42 -17.80 11.53
C ASN A 506 -1.60 -17.99 10.02
N CYS A 507 -2.74 -17.58 9.44
CA CYS A 507 -2.97 -17.72 8.00
C CYS A 507 -1.89 -16.96 7.20
N PRO A 508 -1.11 -17.57 6.31
CA PRO A 508 -0.05 -16.84 5.60
C PRO A 508 -0.58 -15.90 4.50
N THR A 509 -1.89 -15.94 4.23
CA THR A 509 -2.56 -15.13 3.21
C THR A 509 -3.82 -14.46 3.76
N GLY A 510 -4.56 -13.76 2.92
CA GLY A 510 -5.84 -13.15 3.29
C GLY A 510 -7.02 -14.12 3.42
N ALA A 511 -6.80 -15.44 3.33
CA ALA A 511 -7.88 -16.42 3.32
C ALA A 511 -8.68 -16.46 4.62
N ILE A 512 -8.03 -16.27 5.76
CA ILE A 512 -8.70 -16.10 7.05
C ILE A 512 -8.19 -14.79 7.63
N SER A 513 -9.10 -13.84 7.80
CA SER A 513 -8.79 -12.49 8.26
C SER A 513 -9.70 -12.07 9.41
N ILE A 514 -9.19 -11.26 10.34
CA ILE A 514 -10.00 -10.66 11.40
C ILE A 514 -10.94 -9.62 10.78
N LYS A 515 -12.20 -9.56 11.24
CA LYS A 515 -13.13 -8.50 10.89
C LYS A 515 -12.61 -7.16 11.44
N LYS A 516 -12.48 -6.16 10.57
CA LYS A 516 -11.97 -4.83 10.91
C LYS A 516 -13.10 -3.89 11.24
#